data_AF-A0A9E3VBR2-F1
#
_entry.id   AF-A0A9E3VBR2-F1
#
_cell.length_a   1.000
_cell.length_b   1.000
_cell.length_c   1.000
_cell.angle_alpha   90.00
_cell.angle_beta   90.00
_cell.angle_gamma   90.00
#
_symmetry.space_group_name_H-M   'P 1'
#
loop_
_entity.id
_entity.type
_entity.pdbx_description
1 polymer ?
#
loop_
_entity_poly.entity_id
_entity_poly.type
_entity_poly.pdbx_seq_one_letter_code
_entity_poly.pdbx_strand_id
1 'polypeptide(L)'
;MIDRLRLATVALCCFAASGCHERKVTSTVNVTFERSRKLSVLAAAEAGNITDSDARLTRQLNIAEQVLKRYGKEDALTVLGDASKTLKEVGPKLGSHARISGWVSVSQLARRASGTDAAQAAATQAQAELEALPSLADRCQYLMGVAEEISHSEGEAAATALLGKGAEWAGDIKDSDERRSARLAFAVALFNLNAYESGVTTLRSEGDAAWSSDTMLALASKDADGVVGSVQAYASAPAAEAYAEPALGAMAARRLDSAGATLRARPAAPGAPAYGRAVGYETIFQGASQSRSTP
;
A
#
# COMPACT_ATOMS: atom_id res chain seq x y z
N MET A 1 41.69 -55.36 38.44
CA MET A 1 41.60 -56.82 38.30
C MET A 1 40.43 -57.10 37.39
N ILE A 2 40.71 -57.28 36.09
CA ILE A 2 40.93 -58.60 35.47
C ILE A 2 39.57 -59.31 35.37
N ASP A 3 38.89 -59.17 34.22
CA ASP A 3 39.02 -60.07 33.07
C ASP A 3 38.60 -61.50 33.40
N ARG A 4 37.52 -61.97 32.76
CA ARG A 4 37.54 -63.08 31.79
C ARG A 4 36.09 -63.45 31.44
N LEU A 5 35.66 -63.18 30.20
CA LEU A 5 35.84 -64.04 29.03
C LEU A 5 35.11 -65.39 29.18
N ARG A 6 34.12 -65.65 28.32
CA ARG A 6 34.23 -66.50 27.11
C ARG A 6 32.82 -66.71 26.53
N LEU A 7 32.60 -66.36 25.24
CA LEU A 7 32.72 -67.25 24.07
C LEU A 7 31.80 -68.48 24.21
N ALA A 8 30.95 -68.88 23.27
CA ALA A 8 30.81 -68.66 21.83
C ALA A 8 29.34 -69.07 21.47
N THR A 9 28.74 -68.77 20.33
CA THR A 9 29.04 -69.43 19.05
C THR A 9 28.27 -68.75 17.92
N VAL A 10 29.02 -68.50 16.86
CA VAL A 10 28.67 -68.06 15.50
C VAL A 10 27.78 -69.08 14.77
N ALA A 11 26.75 -68.60 14.07
CA ALA A 11 26.26 -69.15 12.79
C ALA A 11 25.25 -68.17 12.18
N LEU A 12 25.65 -67.31 11.26
CA LEU A 12 25.62 -67.56 9.81
C LEU A 12 24.20 -67.82 9.28
N CYS A 13 23.49 -66.75 8.93
CA CYS A 13 22.44 -66.76 7.91
C CYS A 13 22.58 -65.51 7.04
N CYS A 14 23.54 -65.59 6.10
CA CYS A 14 23.57 -64.78 4.90
C CYS A 14 22.51 -65.31 3.93
N PHE A 15 21.35 -64.67 3.85
CA PHE A 15 20.42 -64.69 2.72
C PHE A 15 19.75 -63.31 2.69
N ALA A 16 20.27 -62.35 1.91
CA ALA A 16 19.89 -62.17 0.51
C ALA A 16 18.37 -62.03 0.33
N ALA A 17 17.83 -60.89 0.74
CA ALA A 17 16.66 -60.29 0.12
C ALA A 17 16.88 -58.78 0.11
N SER A 18 17.35 -58.33 -1.04
CA SER A 18 17.43 -56.97 -1.55
C SER A 18 16.18 -56.17 -1.19
N GLY A 19 16.16 -55.58 0.00
CA GLY A 19 15.19 -54.56 0.35
C GLY A 19 15.42 -53.41 -0.60
N CYS A 20 14.50 -53.22 -1.55
CA CYS A 20 14.40 -52.06 -2.41
C CYS A 20 14.79 -50.83 -1.59
N HIS A 21 16.01 -50.31 -1.81
CA HIS A 21 16.31 -48.93 -1.51
C HIS A 21 15.42 -48.16 -2.48
N GLU A 22 14.18 -47.91 -2.08
CA GLU A 22 13.46 -46.73 -2.48
C GLU A 22 14.39 -45.57 -2.11
N ARG A 23 15.27 -45.22 -3.05
CA ARG A 23 15.84 -43.88 -3.13
C ARG A 23 14.60 -43.00 -3.26
N LYS A 24 14.07 -42.57 -2.11
CA LYS A 24 13.07 -41.52 -2.05
C LYS A 24 13.63 -40.41 -2.94
N VAL A 25 12.99 -40.21 -4.08
CA VAL A 25 13.24 -39.08 -4.98
C VAL A 25 12.64 -37.86 -4.27
N THR A 26 13.23 -37.50 -3.12
CA THR A 26 12.83 -36.36 -2.30
C THR A 26 13.79 -35.18 -2.46
N SER A 27 14.78 -35.24 -3.37
CA SER A 27 15.88 -34.25 -3.38
C SER A 27 15.96 -33.31 -4.58
N THR A 28 15.28 -33.53 -5.71
CA THR A 28 15.39 -32.61 -6.86
C THR A 28 14.64 -31.30 -6.67
N VAL A 29 13.45 -31.34 -6.05
CA VAL A 29 12.63 -30.14 -5.79
C VAL A 29 13.32 -29.20 -4.78
N ASN A 30 13.94 -29.76 -3.74
CA ASN A 30 14.65 -28.98 -2.72
C ASN A 30 15.92 -28.31 -3.27
N VAL A 31 16.65 -28.95 -4.19
CA VAL A 31 17.86 -28.36 -4.80
C VAL A 31 17.50 -27.19 -5.72
N THR A 32 16.42 -27.29 -6.49
CA THR A 32 15.97 -26.19 -7.35
C THR A 32 15.45 -25.01 -6.53
N PHE A 33 14.71 -25.26 -5.44
CA PHE A 33 14.22 -24.20 -4.55
C PHE A 33 15.37 -23.41 -3.91
N GLU A 34 16.33 -24.11 -3.30
CA GLU A 34 17.49 -23.48 -2.65
C GLU A 34 18.37 -22.71 -3.64
N ARG A 35 18.55 -23.24 -4.86
CA ARG A 35 19.25 -22.52 -5.92
C ARG A 35 18.53 -21.22 -6.29
N SER A 36 17.22 -21.27 -6.51
CA SER A 36 16.43 -20.08 -6.89
C SER A 36 16.38 -19.04 -5.77
N ARG A 37 16.27 -19.49 -4.52
CA ARG A 37 16.38 -18.65 -3.32
C ARG A 37 17.73 -17.90 -3.30
N LYS A 38 18.85 -18.63 -3.39
CA LYS A 38 20.20 -18.05 -3.42
C LYS A 38 20.40 -17.07 -4.57
N LEU A 39 19.94 -17.42 -5.78
CA LEU A 39 20.02 -16.52 -6.94
C LEU A 39 19.23 -15.22 -6.73
N SER A 40 18.11 -15.27 -6.00
CA SER A 40 17.31 -14.08 -5.72
C SER A 40 17.99 -13.15 -4.72
N VAL A 41 18.67 -13.71 -3.71
CA VAL A 41 19.52 -12.93 -2.78
C VAL A 41 20.72 -12.32 -3.50
N LEU A 42 21.39 -13.07 -4.38
CA LEU A 42 22.48 -12.53 -5.20
C LEU A 42 22.00 -11.43 -6.16
N ALA A 43 20.79 -11.55 -6.71
CA ALA A 43 20.19 -10.51 -7.53
C ALA A 43 19.91 -9.22 -6.73
N ALA A 44 19.59 -9.32 -5.43
CA ALA A 44 19.44 -8.16 -4.57
C ALA A 44 20.78 -7.44 -4.36
N ALA A 45 21.87 -8.19 -4.13
CA ALA A 45 23.21 -7.63 -4.04
C ALA A 45 23.62 -6.91 -5.34
N GLU A 46 23.33 -7.54 -6.49
CA GLU A 46 23.61 -6.94 -7.80
C GLU A 46 22.78 -5.68 -8.06
N ALA A 47 21.52 -5.64 -7.59
CA ALA A 47 20.71 -4.43 -7.67
C ALA A 47 21.34 -3.25 -6.90
N GLY A 48 22.11 -3.52 -5.85
CA GLY A 48 22.88 -2.51 -5.11
C GLY A 48 23.94 -1.79 -5.96
N ASN A 49 24.40 -2.41 -7.05
CA ASN A 49 25.39 -1.87 -7.98
C ASN A 49 24.78 -0.94 -9.06
N ILE A 50 23.45 -0.86 -9.17
CA ILE A 50 22.78 0.03 -10.13
C ILE A 50 23.11 1.50 -9.78
N THR A 51 23.72 2.23 -10.72
CA THR A 51 24.18 3.61 -10.49
C THR A 51 23.02 4.56 -10.21
N ASP A 52 21.96 4.48 -11.01
CA ASP A 52 20.76 5.28 -10.83
C ASP A 52 20.02 4.90 -9.54
N SER A 53 19.81 5.88 -8.66
CA SER A 53 19.26 5.67 -7.32
C SER A 53 17.80 5.21 -7.34
N ASP A 54 17.00 5.74 -8.26
CA ASP A 54 15.58 5.42 -8.37
C ASP A 54 15.38 4.00 -8.93
N ALA A 55 16.09 3.66 -10.01
CA ALA A 55 16.09 2.33 -10.59
C ALA A 55 16.61 1.26 -9.61
N ARG A 56 17.64 1.60 -8.83
CA ARG A 56 18.17 0.72 -7.76
C ARG A 56 17.13 0.43 -6.69
N LEU A 57 16.53 1.46 -6.11
CA LEU A 57 15.50 1.31 -5.08
C LEU A 57 14.31 0.50 -5.60
N THR A 58 13.81 0.86 -6.79
CA THR A 58 12.72 0.15 -7.47
C THR A 58 13.05 -1.33 -7.68
N ARG A 59 14.28 -1.64 -8.09
CA ARG A 59 14.73 -3.02 -8.29
C ARG A 59 14.81 -3.79 -6.97
N GLN A 60 15.33 -3.18 -5.91
CA GLN A 60 15.43 -3.81 -4.59
C GLN A 60 14.04 -4.12 -4.01
N LEU A 61 13.09 -3.19 -4.08
CA LEU A 61 11.71 -3.40 -3.61
C LEU A 61 11.01 -4.51 -4.39
N ASN A 62 11.18 -4.56 -5.72
CA ASN A 62 10.69 -5.66 -6.56
C ASN A 62 11.24 -7.03 -6.12
N ILE A 63 12.55 -7.10 -5.87
CA ILE A 63 13.19 -8.35 -5.44
C ILE A 63 12.69 -8.74 -4.06
N ALA A 64 12.58 -7.80 -3.11
CA ALA A 64 12.05 -8.06 -1.78
C ALA A 64 10.63 -8.65 -1.84
N GLU A 65 9.75 -8.08 -2.67
CA GLU A 65 8.39 -8.60 -2.85
C GLU A 65 8.39 -10.02 -3.45
N GLN A 66 9.20 -10.27 -4.49
CA GLN A 66 9.31 -11.59 -5.10
C GLN A 66 9.85 -12.63 -4.13
N VAL A 67 10.87 -12.26 -3.32
CA VAL A 67 11.45 -13.12 -2.30
C VAL A 67 10.43 -13.43 -1.22
N LEU A 68 9.68 -12.43 -0.77
CA LEU A 68 8.60 -12.62 0.21
C LEU A 68 7.53 -13.59 -0.29
N LYS A 69 7.11 -13.46 -1.55
CA LYS A 69 6.09 -14.33 -2.16
C LYS A 69 6.56 -15.77 -2.35
N ARG A 70 7.86 -16.02 -2.54
CA ARG A 70 8.37 -17.30 -3.03
C ARG A 70 9.27 -18.07 -2.06
N TYR A 71 10.09 -17.39 -1.27
CA TYR A 71 11.19 -18.02 -0.56
C TYR A 71 11.16 -17.83 0.95
N GLY A 72 10.52 -16.76 1.44
CA GLY A 72 10.26 -16.59 2.87
C GLY A 72 10.46 -15.17 3.37
N LYS A 73 10.15 -15.00 4.66
CA LYS A 73 10.12 -13.70 5.34
C LYS A 73 11.50 -13.15 5.66
N GLU A 74 12.42 -14.00 6.14
CA GLU A 74 13.76 -13.59 6.60
C GLU A 74 14.62 -13.00 5.48
N ASP A 75 14.67 -13.68 4.32
CA ASP A 75 15.42 -13.18 3.17
C ASP A 75 14.81 -11.87 2.64
N ALA A 76 13.48 -11.77 2.63
CA ALA A 76 12.80 -10.54 2.22
C ALA A 76 13.20 -9.37 3.12
N LEU A 77 13.25 -9.57 4.44
CA LEU A 77 13.71 -8.56 5.39
C LEU A 77 15.16 -8.14 5.16
N THR A 78 16.02 -9.07 4.73
CA THR A 78 17.41 -8.74 4.36
C THR A 78 17.44 -7.81 3.15
N VAL A 79 16.70 -8.11 2.08
CA VAL A 79 16.60 -7.25 0.89
C VAL A 79 15.96 -5.89 1.23
N LEU A 80 14.98 -5.86 2.12
CA LEU A 80 14.39 -4.60 2.62
C LEU A 80 15.37 -3.76 3.44
N GLY A 81 16.32 -4.40 4.12
CA GLY A 81 17.44 -3.72 4.77
C GLY A 81 18.29 -2.95 3.77
N ASP A 82 18.60 -3.54 2.62
CA ASP A 82 19.35 -2.90 1.54
C ASP A 82 18.57 -1.75 0.87
N ALA A 83 17.26 -1.92 0.68
CA ALA A 83 16.38 -0.85 0.19
C ALA A 83 16.33 0.33 1.18
N SER A 84 16.22 0.04 2.48
CA SER A 84 16.23 1.06 3.54
C SER A 84 17.57 1.80 3.60
N LYS A 85 18.68 1.08 3.42
CA LYS A 85 20.01 1.68 3.36
C LYS A 85 20.13 2.62 2.15
N THR A 86 19.64 2.19 0.98
CA THR A 86 19.60 3.02 -0.22
C THR A 86 18.79 4.30 0.02
N LEU A 87 17.60 4.20 0.61
CA LEU A 87 16.78 5.37 0.95
C LEU A 87 17.52 6.34 1.89
N LYS A 88 18.30 5.84 2.86
CA LYS A 88 19.09 6.70 3.76
C LYS A 88 20.27 7.37 3.07
N GLU A 89 20.99 6.64 2.21
CA GLU A 89 22.22 7.13 1.58
C GLU A 89 21.97 8.07 0.41
N VAL A 90 20.97 7.75 -0.42
CA VAL A 90 20.69 8.49 -1.66
C VAL A 90 19.34 9.16 -1.66
N GLY A 91 18.54 9.03 -0.60
CA GLY A 91 17.26 9.72 -0.43
C GLY A 91 17.29 11.20 -0.78
N PRO A 92 18.27 12.00 -0.31
CA PRO A 92 18.34 13.42 -0.67
C PRO A 92 18.42 13.72 -2.17
N LYS A 93 18.86 12.75 -2.99
CA LYS A 93 18.91 12.84 -4.46
C LYS A 93 17.63 12.36 -5.13
N LEU A 94 16.78 11.62 -4.42
CA LEU A 94 15.47 11.19 -4.90
C LEU A 94 14.47 12.34 -4.76
N GLY A 95 13.52 12.41 -5.69
CA GLY A 95 12.37 13.30 -5.54
C GLY A 95 11.51 12.90 -4.34
N SER A 96 10.76 13.86 -3.79
CA SER A 96 9.89 13.65 -2.62
C SER A 96 8.94 12.44 -2.79
N HIS A 97 8.39 12.26 -3.98
CA HIS A 97 7.53 11.12 -4.29
C HIS A 97 8.24 9.78 -4.07
N ALA A 98 9.41 9.60 -4.67
CA ALA A 98 10.18 8.36 -4.59
C ALA A 98 10.67 8.09 -3.15
N ARG A 99 11.04 9.13 -2.39
CA ARG A 99 11.40 8.99 -0.97
C ARG A 99 10.25 8.49 -0.11
N ILE A 100 9.11 9.20 -0.13
CA ILE A 100 7.97 8.89 0.74
C ILE A 100 7.36 7.55 0.34
N SER A 101 7.09 7.34 -0.96
CA SER A 101 6.55 6.06 -1.43
C SER A 101 7.53 4.89 -1.20
N GLY A 102 8.84 5.12 -1.28
CA GLY A 102 9.85 4.14 -0.94
C GLY A 102 9.76 3.70 0.52
N TRP A 103 9.71 4.65 1.47
CA TRP A 103 9.55 4.33 2.89
C TRP A 103 8.24 3.61 3.20
N VAL A 104 7.11 4.07 2.62
CA VAL A 104 5.82 3.38 2.75
C VAL A 104 5.90 1.96 2.20
N SER A 105 6.55 1.75 1.06
CA SER A 105 6.75 0.42 0.45
C SER A 105 7.58 -0.51 1.34
N VAL A 106 8.65 0.01 1.95
CA VAL A 106 9.46 -0.75 2.92
C VAL A 106 8.59 -1.14 4.11
N SER A 107 7.78 -0.22 4.64
CA SER A 107 6.90 -0.49 5.79
C SER A 107 5.89 -1.61 5.49
N GLN A 108 5.19 -1.50 4.35
CA GLN A 108 4.22 -2.49 3.88
C GLN A 108 4.84 -3.88 3.70
N LEU A 109 5.97 -3.96 2.99
CA LEU A 109 6.64 -5.23 2.72
C LEU A 109 7.22 -5.84 4.00
N ALA A 110 7.80 -5.03 4.89
CA ALA A 110 8.32 -5.50 6.18
C ALA A 110 7.19 -6.05 7.06
N ARG A 111 6.04 -5.36 7.11
CA ARG A 111 4.84 -5.82 7.83
C ARG A 111 4.32 -7.14 7.29
N ARG A 112 4.23 -7.30 5.96
CA ARG A 112 3.86 -8.58 5.32
C ARG A 112 4.90 -9.69 5.60
N ALA A 113 6.16 -9.32 5.76
CA ALA A 113 7.24 -10.21 6.20
C ALA A 113 7.28 -10.41 7.73
N SER A 114 6.30 -9.92 8.49
CA SER A 114 6.26 -9.99 9.97
C SER A 114 7.45 -9.33 10.68
N GLY A 115 8.15 -8.39 10.04
CA GLY A 115 9.19 -7.57 10.66
C GLY A 115 8.61 -6.27 11.22
N THR A 116 7.98 -6.35 12.39
CA THR A 116 7.26 -5.22 13.03
C THR A 116 8.16 -4.00 13.24
N ASP A 117 9.38 -4.20 13.75
CA ASP A 117 10.30 -3.10 14.07
C ASP A 117 10.78 -2.38 12.81
N ALA A 118 11.07 -3.15 11.76
CA ALA A 118 11.44 -2.60 10.45
C ALA A 118 10.27 -1.84 9.81
N ALA A 119 9.05 -2.37 9.93
CA ALA A 119 7.85 -1.71 9.43
C ALA A 119 7.59 -0.38 10.14
N GLN A 120 7.64 -0.39 11.48
CA GLN A 120 7.47 0.81 12.30
C GLN A 120 8.55 1.85 11.99
N ALA A 121 9.84 1.46 11.97
CA ALA A 121 10.92 2.38 11.66
C ALA A 121 10.75 3.03 10.27
N ALA A 122 10.30 2.26 9.27
CA ALA A 122 10.03 2.78 7.93
C ALA A 122 8.82 3.73 7.91
N ALA A 123 7.74 3.42 8.65
CA ALA A 123 6.58 4.31 8.78
C ALA A 123 6.96 5.65 9.42
N THR A 124 7.75 5.63 10.49
CA THR A 124 8.28 6.85 11.13
C THR A 124 9.13 7.67 10.16
N GLN A 125 9.97 7.04 9.33
CA GLN A 125 10.74 7.75 8.30
C GLN A 125 9.82 8.34 7.21
N ALA A 126 8.78 7.63 6.78
CA ALA A 126 7.80 8.14 5.82
C ALA A 126 7.09 9.39 6.36
N GLN A 127 6.69 9.38 7.63
CA GLN A 127 6.10 10.55 8.28
C GLN A 127 7.08 11.72 8.39
N ALA A 128 8.35 11.46 8.76
CA ALA A 128 9.36 12.52 8.82
C ALA A 128 9.58 13.18 7.45
N GLU A 129 9.67 12.38 6.38
CA GLU A 129 9.80 12.89 5.00
C GLU A 129 8.56 13.68 4.55
N LEU A 130 7.37 13.22 4.95
CA LEU A 130 6.12 13.93 4.72
C LEU A 130 6.12 15.30 5.39
N GLU A 131 6.44 15.36 6.69
CA GLU A 131 6.46 16.60 7.47
C GLU A 131 7.58 17.56 7.03
N ALA A 132 8.63 17.05 6.37
CA ALA A 132 9.71 17.84 5.81
C ALA A 132 9.36 18.53 4.47
N LEU A 133 8.24 18.20 3.83
CA LEU A 133 7.85 18.86 2.58
C LEU A 133 7.53 20.35 2.82
N PRO A 134 8.05 21.27 1.98
CA PRO A 134 7.84 22.71 2.19
C PRO A 134 6.40 23.15 1.90
N SER A 135 5.73 22.51 0.94
CA SER A 135 4.34 22.81 0.55
C SER A 135 3.39 21.97 1.39
N LEU A 136 2.49 22.61 2.16
CA LEU A 136 1.45 21.90 2.91
C LEU A 136 0.46 21.17 1.97
N ALA A 137 0.15 21.77 0.82
CA ALA A 137 -0.66 21.13 -0.21
C ALA A 137 -0.01 19.86 -0.77
N ASP A 138 1.32 19.83 -0.91
CA ASP A 138 2.03 18.63 -1.38
C ASP A 138 1.96 17.51 -0.33
N ARG A 139 1.98 17.85 0.97
CA ARG A 139 1.82 16.86 2.05
C ARG A 139 0.49 16.11 1.93
N CYS A 140 -0.59 16.81 1.61
CA CYS A 140 -1.91 16.22 1.45
C CYS A 140 -1.95 15.10 0.39
N GLN A 141 -1.05 15.12 -0.60
CA GLN A 141 -1.01 14.09 -1.66
C GLN A 141 -0.56 12.72 -1.13
N TYR A 142 0.32 12.70 -0.12
CA TYR A 142 0.95 11.48 0.42
C TYR A 142 0.33 11.03 1.76
N LEU A 143 -0.44 11.90 2.40
CA LEU A 143 -0.93 11.72 3.76
C LEU A 143 -1.63 10.39 3.99
N MET A 144 -2.48 9.97 3.06
CA MET A 144 -3.33 8.79 3.24
C MET A 144 -2.54 7.51 3.46
N GLY A 145 -1.57 7.19 2.60
CA GLY A 145 -0.80 5.96 2.78
C GLY A 145 0.25 6.05 3.88
N VAL A 146 0.72 7.25 4.26
CA VAL A 146 1.52 7.42 5.49
C VAL A 146 0.64 7.16 6.72
N ALA A 147 -0.57 7.73 6.78
CA ALA A 147 -1.50 7.53 7.88
C ALA A 147 -1.93 6.06 8.03
N GLU A 148 -2.11 5.34 6.91
CA GLU A 148 -2.37 3.89 6.93
C GLU A 148 -1.23 3.12 7.60
N GLU A 149 0.02 3.36 7.21
CA GLU A 149 1.16 2.67 7.83
C GLU A 149 1.35 3.08 9.30
N ILE A 150 1.12 4.35 9.65
CA ILE A 150 1.12 4.80 11.06
C ILE A 150 0.00 4.11 11.85
N SER A 151 -1.18 3.90 11.27
CA SER A 151 -2.26 3.15 11.92
C SER A 151 -1.84 1.72 12.25
N HIS A 152 -1.06 1.09 11.37
CA HIS A 152 -0.57 -0.26 11.57
C HIS A 152 0.59 -0.35 12.58
N SER A 153 1.43 0.67 12.67
CA SER A 153 2.61 0.65 13.56
C SER A 153 2.38 1.27 14.94
N GLU A 154 1.59 2.35 15.01
CA GLU A 154 1.39 3.15 16.23
C GLU A 154 -0.09 3.18 16.68
N GLY A 155 -1.00 2.66 15.85
CA GLY A 155 -2.42 2.53 16.17
C GLY A 155 -3.30 3.66 15.61
N GLU A 156 -4.61 3.43 15.67
CA GLU A 156 -5.63 4.31 15.06
C GLU A 156 -5.61 5.75 15.61
N ALA A 157 -5.24 5.93 16.88
CA ALA A 157 -5.15 7.25 17.49
C ALA A 157 -4.04 8.12 16.87
N ALA A 158 -2.89 7.52 16.55
CA ALA A 158 -1.78 8.21 15.89
C ALA A 158 -2.15 8.58 14.44
N ALA A 159 -2.77 7.65 13.71
CA ALA A 159 -3.28 7.91 12.36
C ALA A 159 -4.35 9.01 12.35
N THR A 160 -5.29 8.98 13.30
CA THR A 160 -6.32 10.01 13.49
C THR A 160 -5.70 11.38 13.73
N ALA A 161 -4.68 11.47 14.59
CA ALA A 161 -3.98 12.73 14.84
C ALA A 161 -3.28 13.26 13.57
N LEU A 162 -2.63 12.37 12.80
CA LEU A 162 -1.97 12.73 11.56
C LEU A 162 -2.97 13.20 10.48
N LEU A 163 -4.11 12.51 10.33
CA LEU A 163 -5.19 12.92 9.42
C LEU A 163 -5.81 14.26 9.84
N GLY A 164 -5.94 14.52 11.14
CA GLY A 164 -6.36 15.81 11.69
C GLY A 164 -5.43 16.95 11.27
N LYS A 165 -4.11 16.79 11.39
CA LYS A 165 -3.13 17.75 10.84
C LYS A 165 -3.29 17.94 9.33
N GLY A 166 -3.62 16.86 8.61
CA GLY A 166 -3.92 16.91 7.19
C GLY A 166 -5.06 17.85 6.82
N ALA A 167 -6.12 17.90 7.62
CA ALA A 167 -7.24 18.81 7.42
C ALA A 167 -6.83 20.28 7.52
N GLU A 168 -5.88 20.59 8.42
CA GLU A 168 -5.27 21.93 8.53
C GLU A 168 -4.40 22.23 7.31
N TRP A 169 -3.55 21.30 6.88
CA TRP A 169 -2.71 21.45 5.69
C TRP A 169 -3.52 21.65 4.40
N ALA A 170 -4.68 21.01 4.30
CA ALA A 170 -5.59 21.19 3.17
C ALA A 170 -6.09 22.65 3.04
N GLY A 171 -6.08 23.43 4.13
CA GLY A 171 -6.41 24.86 4.11
C GLY A 171 -5.54 25.69 3.15
N ASP A 172 -4.32 25.25 2.88
CA ASP A 172 -3.39 25.92 1.96
C ASP A 172 -3.65 25.63 0.47
N ILE A 173 -4.53 24.67 0.17
CA ILE A 173 -4.94 24.37 -1.20
C ILE A 173 -5.84 25.50 -1.69
N LYS A 174 -5.38 26.24 -2.71
CA LYS A 174 -6.08 27.43 -3.24
C LYS A 174 -7.37 27.07 -3.96
N ASP A 175 -7.34 26.02 -4.78
CA ASP A 175 -8.52 25.57 -5.51
C ASP A 175 -9.54 24.96 -4.55
N SER A 176 -10.79 25.44 -4.65
CA SER A 176 -11.82 25.04 -3.69
C SER A 176 -12.28 23.60 -3.89
N ASP A 177 -12.30 23.11 -5.12
CA ASP A 177 -12.78 21.76 -5.43
C ASP A 177 -11.69 20.74 -5.03
N GLU A 178 -10.41 21.04 -5.29
CA GLU A 178 -9.27 20.27 -4.80
C GLU A 178 -9.23 20.20 -3.27
N ARG A 179 -9.39 21.33 -2.57
CA ARG A 179 -9.41 21.37 -1.10
C ARG A 179 -10.54 20.55 -0.51
N ARG A 180 -11.75 20.66 -1.08
CA ARG A 180 -12.92 19.87 -0.68
C ARG A 180 -12.70 18.38 -0.93
N SER A 181 -12.07 18.03 -2.04
CA SER A 181 -11.69 16.64 -2.34
C SER A 181 -10.70 16.08 -1.31
N ALA A 182 -9.67 16.84 -0.92
CA ALA A 182 -8.71 16.42 0.09
C ALA A 182 -9.40 16.20 1.45
N ARG A 183 -10.22 17.17 1.90
CA ARG A 183 -10.96 17.09 3.16
C ARG A 183 -11.95 15.94 3.19
N LEU A 184 -12.64 15.68 2.07
CA LEU A 184 -13.51 14.52 1.95
C LEU A 184 -12.73 13.20 2.12
N ALA A 185 -11.58 13.05 1.45
CA ALA A 185 -10.76 11.85 1.58
C ALA A 185 -10.30 11.63 3.03
N PHE A 186 -9.85 12.68 3.72
CA PHE A 186 -9.42 12.60 5.12
C PHE A 186 -10.58 12.31 6.07
N ALA A 187 -11.74 12.93 5.85
CA ALA A 187 -12.94 12.67 6.65
C ALA A 187 -13.40 11.21 6.50
N VAL A 188 -13.41 10.67 5.28
CA VAL A 188 -13.72 9.26 5.03
C VAL A 188 -12.73 8.35 5.77
N ALA A 189 -11.43 8.63 5.71
CA ALA A 189 -10.44 7.85 6.48
C ALA A 189 -10.72 7.90 7.99
N LEU A 190 -11.02 9.09 8.52
CA LEU A 190 -11.37 9.28 9.93
C LEU A 190 -12.64 8.51 10.32
N PHE A 191 -13.67 8.47 9.47
CA PHE A 191 -14.87 7.67 9.72
C PHE A 191 -14.58 6.17 9.76
N ASN A 192 -13.70 5.68 8.88
CA ASN A 192 -13.28 4.27 8.91
C ASN A 192 -12.47 3.90 10.17
N LEU A 193 -11.82 4.89 10.80
CA LEU A 193 -11.15 4.75 12.10
C LEU A 193 -12.09 5.04 13.29
N ASN A 194 -13.41 5.11 13.06
CA ASN A 194 -14.42 5.48 14.07
C ASN A 194 -14.20 6.86 14.72
N ALA A 195 -13.39 7.74 14.12
CA ALA A 195 -13.12 9.09 14.60
C ALA A 195 -14.14 10.09 14.04
N TYR A 196 -15.43 9.85 14.32
CA TYR A 196 -16.54 10.61 13.73
C TYR A 196 -16.47 12.11 13.96
N GLU A 197 -16.21 12.55 15.19
CA GLU A 197 -16.09 13.98 15.51
C GLU A 197 -14.95 14.65 14.75
N SER A 198 -13.82 13.96 14.59
CA SER A 198 -12.69 14.45 13.79
C SER A 198 -13.03 14.52 12.29
N GLY A 199 -13.75 13.52 11.77
CA GLY A 199 -14.21 13.53 10.38
C GLY A 199 -15.20 14.66 10.10
N VAL A 200 -16.17 14.87 11.00
CA VAL A 200 -17.12 15.99 10.93
C VAL A 200 -16.40 17.33 11.02
N THR A 201 -15.44 17.48 11.94
CA THR A 201 -14.62 18.69 12.09
C THR A 201 -13.84 18.99 10.82
N THR A 202 -13.26 17.94 10.19
CA THR A 202 -12.54 18.05 8.93
C THR A 202 -13.43 18.61 7.81
N LEU A 203 -14.66 18.12 7.65
CA LEU A 203 -15.60 18.66 6.67
C LEU A 203 -16.02 20.10 7.00
N ARG A 204 -16.32 20.39 8.27
CA ARG A 204 -16.72 21.74 8.70
C ARG A 204 -15.63 22.79 8.52
N SER A 205 -14.35 22.39 8.50
CA SER A 205 -13.23 23.30 8.27
C SER A 205 -13.23 24.00 6.89
N GLU A 206 -14.10 23.57 5.97
CA GLU A 206 -14.40 24.29 4.71
C GLU A 206 -15.11 25.61 4.92
N GLY A 207 -15.82 25.80 6.03
CA GLY A 207 -16.60 27.02 6.27
C GLY A 207 -17.87 27.11 5.40
N ASP A 208 -18.17 26.08 4.61
CA ASP A 208 -19.39 25.94 3.83
C ASP A 208 -20.30 24.90 4.49
N ALA A 209 -21.28 25.39 5.25
CA ALA A 209 -22.22 24.54 5.99
C ALA A 209 -23.11 23.71 5.05
N ALA A 210 -23.50 24.25 3.89
CA ALA A 210 -24.33 23.54 2.92
C ALA A 210 -23.56 22.38 2.29
N TRP A 211 -22.33 22.64 1.83
CA TRP A 211 -21.47 21.59 1.28
C TRP A 211 -21.17 20.49 2.29
N SER A 212 -20.81 20.87 3.53
CA SER A 212 -20.47 19.88 4.56
C SER A 212 -21.68 19.05 5.01
N SER A 213 -22.89 19.63 5.12
CA SER A 213 -24.11 18.87 5.40
C SER A 213 -24.48 17.92 4.28
N ASP A 214 -24.43 18.37 3.03
CA ASP A 214 -24.76 17.55 1.85
C ASP A 214 -23.77 16.39 1.71
N THR A 215 -22.49 16.64 1.97
CA THR A 215 -21.44 15.63 1.96
C THR A 215 -21.65 14.57 3.04
N MET A 216 -21.97 14.97 4.28
CA MET A 216 -22.26 14.03 5.36
C MET A 216 -23.49 13.16 5.03
N LEU A 217 -24.54 13.76 4.49
CA LEU A 217 -25.74 13.01 4.07
C LEU A 217 -25.42 12.01 2.95
N ALA A 218 -24.61 12.41 1.97
CA ALA A 218 -24.18 11.56 0.86
C ALA A 218 -23.26 10.41 1.30
N LEU A 219 -22.47 10.60 2.36
CA LEU A 219 -21.68 9.51 2.96
C LEU A 219 -22.58 8.54 3.73
N ALA A 220 -23.51 9.06 4.54
CA ALA A 220 -24.44 8.24 5.31
C ALA A 220 -25.37 7.38 4.43
N SER A 221 -25.77 7.86 3.24
CA SER A 221 -26.60 7.10 2.32
C SER A 221 -25.87 5.94 1.64
N LYS A 222 -24.56 6.08 1.35
CA LYS A 222 -23.77 5.03 0.71
C LYS A 222 -23.64 3.77 1.58
N ASP A 223 -23.52 3.95 2.90
CA ASP A 223 -23.42 2.84 3.84
C ASP A 223 -24.75 2.09 4.00
N ALA A 224 -25.88 2.79 3.84
CA ALA A 224 -27.22 2.19 3.94
C ALA A 224 -27.54 1.25 2.77
N ASP A 225 -26.97 1.48 1.60
CA ASP A 225 -27.19 0.68 0.38
C ASP A 225 -26.34 -0.61 0.32
N GLY A 226 -25.55 -0.91 1.36
CA GLY A 226 -24.83 -2.17 1.49
C GLY A 226 -23.67 -2.38 0.50
N VAL A 227 -23.28 -1.34 -0.25
CA VAL A 227 -22.10 -1.38 -1.10
C VAL A 227 -20.88 -1.08 -0.24
N VAL A 228 -20.37 -2.11 0.43
CA VAL A 228 -19.09 -2.08 1.16
C VAL A 228 -17.95 -2.02 0.14
N GLY A 229 -17.79 -0.87 -0.51
CA GLY A 229 -16.65 -0.54 -1.34
C GLY A 229 -15.52 -0.07 -0.44
N SER A 230 -14.45 -0.86 -0.35
CA SER A 230 -13.23 -0.47 0.36
C SER A 230 -12.75 0.91 -0.12
N VAL A 231 -12.16 1.67 0.80
CA VAL A 231 -11.54 3.00 0.59
C VAL A 231 -10.58 3.04 -0.62
N GLN A 232 -10.09 1.87 -1.04
CA GLN A 232 -9.40 1.64 -2.31
C GLN A 232 -10.11 2.28 -3.52
N ALA A 233 -11.44 2.35 -3.55
CA ALA A 233 -12.20 2.92 -4.66
C ALA A 233 -12.00 4.43 -4.84
N TYR A 234 -11.70 5.17 -3.77
CA TYR A 234 -11.35 6.59 -3.87
C TYR A 234 -9.84 6.78 -4.16
N ALA A 235 -8.97 5.86 -3.72
CA ALA A 235 -7.52 5.95 -3.93
C ALA A 235 -7.01 5.31 -5.24
N SER A 236 -7.83 4.51 -5.94
CA SER A 236 -7.37 3.63 -7.03
C SER A 236 -8.24 3.62 -8.29
N ALA A 237 -9.07 4.63 -8.53
CA ALA A 237 -9.77 4.72 -9.83
C ALA A 237 -8.81 5.22 -10.93
N PRO A 238 -8.40 4.39 -11.91
CA PRO A 238 -7.73 4.91 -13.10
C PRO A 238 -8.75 5.70 -13.92
N ALA A 239 -8.30 6.81 -14.52
CA ALA A 239 -9.05 7.53 -15.53
C ALA A 239 -9.23 6.63 -16.76
N ALA A 240 -10.35 5.89 -16.83
CA ALA A 240 -10.79 5.21 -18.03
C ALA A 240 -11.99 5.95 -18.60
N GLU A 241 -11.79 6.59 -19.74
CA GLU A 241 -12.86 7.00 -20.65
C GLU A 241 -13.74 5.80 -20.99
N ALA A 242 -15.06 5.92 -20.79
CA ALA A 242 -16.04 5.16 -21.56
C ALA A 242 -17.42 5.83 -21.51
N TYR A 243 -17.79 6.41 -22.66
CA TYR A 243 -19.18 6.60 -23.06
C TYR A 243 -19.90 5.25 -23.13
N ALA A 244 -21.11 5.17 -22.57
CA ALA A 244 -22.29 4.48 -23.14
C ALA A 244 -23.53 4.67 -22.24
N GLU A 245 -24.46 5.52 -22.68
CA GLU A 245 -25.89 5.49 -22.32
C GLU A 245 -26.63 4.40 -23.16
N PRO A 246 -27.96 4.17 -23.03
CA PRO A 246 -28.76 3.81 -21.86
C PRO A 246 -29.72 2.60 -22.18
N ALA A 247 -30.39 2.00 -21.19
CA ALA A 247 -31.61 1.20 -21.46
C ALA A 247 -32.53 1.05 -20.23
N LEU A 248 -33.68 1.74 -20.29
CA LEU A 248 -35.07 1.30 -20.03
C LEU A 248 -35.38 0.56 -18.70
N GLY A 249 -36.42 0.89 -17.91
CA GLY A 249 -37.51 1.84 -18.06
C GLY A 249 -38.63 1.59 -17.03
N ALA A 250 -39.47 2.61 -16.84
CA ALA A 250 -40.86 2.60 -16.35
C ALA A 250 -41.18 2.22 -14.89
N MET A 251 -41.35 3.25 -14.05
CA MET A 251 -42.56 3.60 -13.25
C MET A 251 -42.15 4.81 -12.38
N ALA A 252 -42.78 5.98 -12.36
CA ALA A 252 -44.17 6.35 -12.60
C ALA A 252 -44.28 7.78 -13.13
N ALA A 253 -45.18 7.98 -14.09
CA ALA A 253 -45.66 9.29 -14.49
C ALA A 253 -47.01 9.56 -13.81
N ARG A 254 -47.13 10.69 -13.10
CA ARG A 254 -48.20 11.73 -13.22
C ARG A 254 -48.46 12.48 -11.91
N ARG A 255 -48.70 13.80 -12.10
CA ARG A 255 -49.18 14.86 -11.17
C ARG A 255 -48.06 15.49 -10.31
N LEU A 256 -47.73 16.77 -10.40
CA LEU A 256 -48.44 17.97 -10.87
C LEU A 256 -47.47 19.03 -11.39
N ASP A 257 -47.89 19.77 -12.41
CA ASP A 257 -47.41 21.10 -12.76
C ASP A 257 -47.57 22.07 -11.58
N SER A 258 -46.54 22.85 -11.26
CA SER A 258 -46.58 24.32 -11.19
C SER A 258 -45.48 24.86 -10.28
N ALA A 259 -44.64 25.72 -10.86
CA ALA A 259 -43.94 26.88 -10.26
C ALA A 259 -42.51 26.94 -10.79
N GLY A 260 -42.31 27.88 -11.71
CA GLY A 260 -41.02 28.17 -12.30
C GLY A 260 -40.01 28.63 -11.26
N ALA A 261 -38.94 27.86 -11.14
CA ALA A 261 -37.63 28.35 -10.80
C ALA A 261 -36.69 27.82 -11.88
N THR A 262 -36.11 28.71 -12.67
CA THR A 262 -34.97 28.40 -13.54
C THR A 262 -33.78 27.98 -12.67
N LEU A 263 -33.78 26.72 -12.24
CA LEU A 263 -32.59 26.00 -11.81
C LEU A 263 -31.77 25.76 -13.07
N ARG A 264 -30.78 26.64 -13.31
CA ARG A 264 -29.69 26.30 -14.20
C ARG A 264 -29.00 25.07 -13.62
N ALA A 265 -29.23 23.93 -14.27
CA ALA A 265 -28.45 22.73 -14.04
C ALA A 265 -26.97 23.08 -14.22
N ARG A 266 -26.23 23.02 -13.12
CA ARG A 266 -24.76 23.08 -13.12
C ARG A 266 -24.28 21.82 -13.87
N PRO A 267 -23.38 21.94 -14.86
CA PRO A 267 -22.88 20.76 -15.57
C PRO A 267 -22.16 19.81 -14.60
N ALA A 268 -22.32 18.50 -14.84
CA ALA A 268 -21.69 17.45 -14.06
C ALA A 268 -20.18 17.35 -14.35
N ALA A 269 -19.42 17.29 -13.24
CA ALA A 269 -18.10 16.73 -12.93
C ALA A 269 -16.92 16.76 -13.93
N PRO A 270 -15.70 16.98 -13.39
CA PRO A 270 -14.54 16.23 -13.85
C PRO A 270 -13.78 15.53 -12.70
N GLY A 271 -13.38 14.28 -12.94
CA GLY A 271 -12.17 13.66 -12.37
C GLY A 271 -12.31 12.97 -11.01
N ALA A 272 -11.71 11.77 -10.89
CA ALA A 272 -11.45 11.08 -9.63
C ALA A 272 -10.72 11.99 -8.61
N PRO A 273 -10.82 11.74 -7.29
CA PRO A 273 -10.15 12.57 -6.30
C PRO A 273 -8.63 12.60 -6.53
N ALA A 274 -8.05 13.80 -6.59
CA ALA A 274 -6.61 14.01 -6.78
C ALA A 274 -5.76 13.70 -5.53
N TYR A 275 -6.43 13.49 -4.39
CA TYR A 275 -5.83 13.29 -3.08
C TYR A 275 -6.05 11.86 -2.58
N GLY A 276 -5.04 11.33 -1.90
CA GLY A 276 -4.96 9.90 -1.63
C GLY A 276 -4.39 9.13 -2.81
N ARG A 277 -3.41 9.71 -3.53
CA ARG A 277 -2.56 8.91 -4.42
C ARG A 277 -2.09 7.72 -3.60
N ALA A 278 -2.38 6.50 -4.09
CA ALA A 278 -1.82 5.32 -3.48
C ALA A 278 -0.31 5.55 -3.38
N VAL A 279 0.22 5.44 -2.18
CA VAL A 279 1.67 5.48 -1.93
C VAL A 279 2.00 4.09 -1.41
N GLY A 280 2.86 3.41 -2.15
CA GLY A 280 3.17 2.02 -1.90
C GLY A 280 3.85 1.40 -3.10
N TYR A 281 4.26 0.14 -2.96
CA TYR A 281 5.08 -0.49 -3.99
C TYR A 281 4.32 -0.58 -5.34
N GLU A 282 3.00 -0.73 -5.29
CA GLU A 282 2.14 -0.86 -6.47
C GLU A 282 2.16 0.39 -7.37
N THR A 283 2.40 1.58 -6.81
CA THR A 283 2.42 2.83 -7.58
C THR A 283 3.79 3.14 -8.17
N ILE A 284 4.88 2.68 -7.54
CA ILE A 284 6.24 2.81 -8.08
C ILE A 284 6.38 1.99 -9.38
N PHE A 285 5.68 0.85 -9.48
CA PHE A 285 5.81 -0.06 -10.63
C PHE A 285 4.98 0.33 -11.86
N GLN A 286 3.98 1.20 -11.71
CA GLN A 286 3.15 1.63 -12.84
C GLN A 286 3.84 2.71 -13.69
N GLY A 287 4.66 3.58 -13.09
CA GLY A 287 5.33 4.68 -13.81
C GLY A 287 6.47 4.23 -14.75
N ALA A 288 7.23 3.20 -14.39
CA ALA A 288 8.37 2.74 -15.19
C ALA A 288 7.96 1.93 -16.44
N SER A 289 6.74 1.37 -16.45
CA SER A 289 6.22 0.58 -17.57
C SER A 289 5.71 1.45 -18.72
N GLN A 290 5.27 2.68 -18.43
CA GLN A 290 4.67 3.59 -19.42
C GLN A 290 5.69 4.49 -20.14
N SER A 291 6.89 4.68 -19.58
CA SER A 291 7.92 5.56 -20.16
C SER A 291 8.78 4.90 -21.25
N ARG A 292 8.51 3.64 -21.65
CA ARG A 292 9.26 2.92 -22.71
C ARG A 292 8.47 2.65 -24.00
N SER A 293 7.28 3.22 -24.16
CA SER A 293 6.54 3.17 -25.41
C SER A 293 6.51 4.54 -26.09
N THR A 294 7.68 5.00 -26.54
CA THR A 294 7.77 5.98 -27.62
C THR A 294 8.85 5.47 -28.58
N PRO A 295 8.53 5.18 -29.85
CA PRO A 295 9.51 4.77 -30.84
C PRO A 295 10.47 5.92 -31.20
#